data_AF-A0A2K1E261-F1
#
_entry.id   AF-A0A2K1E261-F1
#
_cell.length_a   1.000
_cell.length_b   1.000
_cell.length_c   1.000
_cell.angle_alpha   90.00
_cell.angle_beta   90.00
_cell.angle_gamma   90.00
#
_symmetry.space_group_name_H-M   'P 1'
#
loop_
_entity.id
_entity.type
_entity.pdbx_description
1 polymer ?
#
loop_
_entity_poly.entity_id
_entity_poly.type
_entity_poly.pdbx_seq_one_letter_code
_entity_poly.pdbx_strand_id
1 'polypeptide(L)'
;MSDFGAGEIVKEVASGGRGAMRRVFGPALTEFGEMLADSMKLWRFKNLLRIQGKVDRIAKERSIPAAALNALPFGDSMRTIEGASQEDEDDVQEVWARLIVKAAASETPKVNKLHIELLQSLSPADTALLELLYPSVVGREFTTQAEIEAFNGEMNSKAETTWRKFSEEDRAVSVQNLLRLRCITSIPRTFMADHVLQQIRNRQLGVDGALVDPRRFEKMLGDLVALIHQSSGAMSYDATKPVPLMRKSWFGATQVGEITVPELNHMLTPIGEAFMKAVTLEPNLEDN
;
A
#
# COMPACT_ATOMS: atom_id res chain seq x y z
N MET A 1 40.82 7.87 -12.03
CA MET A 1 39.40 7.59 -12.29
C MET A 1 38.92 8.66 -13.24
N SER A 2 38.83 8.30 -14.52
CA SER A 2 38.56 9.22 -15.63
C SER A 2 37.09 9.63 -15.66
N ASP A 3 36.86 10.94 -15.82
CA ASP A 3 35.59 11.55 -16.20
C ASP A 3 34.99 10.84 -17.42
N PHE A 4 34.02 9.97 -17.21
CA PHE A 4 33.07 9.61 -18.26
C PHE A 4 32.21 10.86 -18.49
N GLY A 5 32.46 11.57 -19.60
CA GLY A 5 31.78 12.81 -19.93
C GLY A 5 30.26 12.58 -19.98
N ALA A 6 29.49 13.48 -19.38
CA ALA A 6 28.03 13.43 -19.36
C ALA A 6 27.41 13.16 -20.75
N GLY A 7 28.05 13.61 -21.83
CA GLY A 7 27.64 13.35 -23.21
C GLY A 7 27.77 11.88 -23.67
N GLU A 8 28.67 11.09 -23.07
CA GLU A 8 28.87 9.68 -23.39
C GLU A 8 27.84 8.79 -22.68
N ILE A 9 27.51 9.08 -21.41
CA ILE A 9 26.38 8.45 -20.68
C ILE A 9 25.05 8.80 -21.36
N VAL A 10 24.86 10.07 -21.74
CA VAL A 10 23.66 10.51 -22.47
C VAL A 10 23.58 9.85 -23.84
N LYS A 11 24.69 9.69 -24.57
CA LYS A 11 24.72 8.92 -25.82
C LYS A 11 24.49 7.44 -25.60
N GLU A 12 25.06 6.80 -24.59
CA GLU A 12 24.87 5.37 -24.31
C GLU A 12 23.40 5.07 -23.94
N VAL A 13 22.76 5.96 -23.18
CA VAL A 13 21.34 5.87 -22.84
C VAL A 13 20.44 6.22 -24.04
N ALA A 14 20.75 7.27 -24.79
CA ALA A 14 19.96 7.72 -25.95
C ALA A 14 20.14 6.81 -27.18
N SER A 15 21.30 6.18 -27.36
CA SER A 15 21.62 5.32 -28.51
C SER A 15 21.58 3.82 -28.22
N GLY A 16 21.56 3.38 -26.95
CA GLY A 16 22.09 2.04 -26.65
C GLY A 16 21.67 1.36 -25.35
N GLY A 17 20.47 1.59 -24.81
CA GLY A 17 19.93 0.67 -23.81
C GLY A 17 19.55 -0.68 -24.44
N ARG A 18 20.50 -1.60 -24.68
CA ARG A 18 20.19 -3.04 -24.79
C ARG A 18 19.72 -3.50 -23.41
N GLY A 19 18.42 -3.45 -23.14
CA GLY A 19 17.88 -3.76 -21.80
C GLY A 19 16.37 -3.57 -21.69
N ALA A 20 15.78 -3.91 -20.53
CA ALA A 20 14.34 -3.87 -20.31
C ALA A 20 13.72 -2.49 -20.58
N MET A 21 14.38 -1.38 -20.22
CA MET A 21 13.82 -0.03 -20.42
C MET A 21 13.54 0.31 -21.89
N ARG A 22 14.44 -0.01 -22.83
CA ARG A 22 14.17 0.25 -24.25
C ARG A 22 13.03 -0.61 -24.77
N ARG A 23 12.89 -1.84 -24.26
CA ARG A 23 11.79 -2.74 -24.63
C ARG A 23 10.45 -2.24 -24.09
N VAL A 24 10.42 -1.83 -22.82
CA VAL A 24 9.22 -1.37 -22.14
C VAL A 24 8.78 0.00 -22.64
N PHE A 25 9.70 0.95 -22.78
CA PHE A 25 9.35 2.35 -23.07
C PHE A 25 9.53 2.78 -24.52
N GLY A 26 10.31 2.04 -25.32
CA GLY A 26 10.40 2.24 -26.76
C GLY A 26 10.75 3.70 -27.15
N PRO A 27 10.03 4.29 -28.13
CA PRO A 27 10.26 5.67 -28.60
C PRO A 27 10.09 6.76 -27.53
N ALA A 28 9.25 6.54 -26.52
CA ALA A 28 9.00 7.56 -25.48
C ALA A 28 10.28 7.92 -24.70
N LEU A 29 11.19 6.96 -24.53
CA LEU A 29 12.48 7.20 -23.86
C LEU A 29 13.38 8.16 -24.67
N THR A 30 13.33 8.08 -26.01
CA THR A 30 14.09 8.96 -26.90
C THR A 30 13.55 10.38 -26.83
N GLU A 31 12.23 10.54 -27.00
CA GLU A 31 11.55 11.84 -26.91
C GLU A 31 11.77 12.52 -25.57
N PHE A 32 11.60 11.78 -24.46
CA PHE A 32 11.86 12.29 -23.11
C PHE A 32 13.30 12.80 -22.95
N GLY A 33 14.27 12.09 -23.52
CA GLY A 33 15.66 12.51 -23.53
C GLY A 33 15.88 13.84 -24.26
N GLU A 34 15.26 14.01 -25.42
CA GLU A 34 15.39 15.23 -26.22
C GLU A 34 14.77 16.45 -25.54
N MET A 35 13.71 16.27 -24.74
CA MET A 35 13.04 17.36 -24.01
C MET A 35 13.85 17.96 -22.85
N LEU A 36 14.87 17.27 -22.33
CA LEU A 36 15.60 17.71 -21.13
C LEU A 36 16.84 18.55 -21.43
N ALA A 37 17.01 19.63 -20.65
CA ALA A 37 18.24 20.40 -20.57
C ALA A 37 19.38 19.60 -19.92
N ASP A 38 20.64 19.86 -20.32
CA ASP A 38 21.79 18.99 -20.06
C ASP A 38 22.03 18.61 -18.59
N SER A 39 21.89 19.54 -17.65
CA SER A 39 22.12 19.26 -16.22
C SER A 39 21.02 18.38 -15.60
N MET A 40 19.75 18.69 -15.89
CA MET A 40 18.60 17.89 -15.46
C MET A 40 18.58 16.52 -16.14
N LYS A 41 18.98 16.48 -17.41
CA LYS A 41 19.10 15.27 -18.23
C LYS A 41 19.97 14.21 -17.55
N LEU A 42 21.16 14.60 -17.08
CA LEU A 42 22.07 13.67 -16.40
C LEU A 42 21.48 13.12 -15.10
N TRP A 43 20.88 13.97 -14.26
CA TRP A 43 20.28 13.52 -12.99
C TRP A 43 19.10 12.56 -13.21
N ARG A 44 18.16 12.92 -14.09
CA ARG A 44 16.98 12.11 -14.42
C ARG A 44 17.35 10.77 -15.04
N PHE A 45 18.36 10.76 -15.93
CA PHE A 45 18.83 9.51 -16.51
C PHE A 45 19.53 8.61 -15.50
N LYS A 46 20.27 9.15 -14.53
CA LYS A 46 20.85 8.34 -13.45
C LYS A 46 19.76 7.62 -12.65
N ASN A 47 18.66 8.30 -12.33
CA ASN A 47 17.52 7.68 -11.63
C ASN A 47 16.87 6.58 -12.47
N LEU A 48 16.64 6.84 -13.76
CA LEU A 48 16.12 5.81 -14.68
C LEU A 48 17.06 4.59 -14.77
N LEU A 49 18.38 4.79 -14.83
CA LEU A 49 19.33 3.67 -14.85
C LEU A 49 19.29 2.83 -13.56
N ARG A 50 19.12 3.46 -12.40
CA ARG A 50 18.94 2.73 -11.13
C ARG A 50 17.65 1.90 -11.14
N ILE A 51 16.55 2.51 -11.56
CA ILE A 51 15.26 1.82 -11.70
C ILE A 51 15.37 0.69 -12.73
N GLN A 52 16.11 0.87 -13.83
CA GLN A 52 16.35 -0.17 -14.81
C GLN A 52 17.08 -1.36 -14.16
N GLY A 53 18.14 -1.11 -13.39
CA GLY A 53 18.85 -2.16 -12.66
C GLY A 53 17.92 -2.95 -11.73
N LYS A 54 16.99 -2.27 -11.05
CA LYS A 54 15.96 -2.89 -10.22
C LYS A 54 14.96 -3.70 -11.06
N VAL A 55 14.49 -3.18 -12.18
CA VAL A 55 13.60 -3.89 -13.14
C VAL A 55 14.26 -5.18 -13.64
N ASP A 56 15.51 -5.10 -14.09
CA ASP A 56 16.26 -6.26 -14.60
C ASP A 56 16.49 -7.30 -13.50
N ARG A 57 16.83 -6.86 -12.28
CA ARG A 57 16.96 -7.73 -11.09
C ARG A 57 15.65 -8.45 -10.78
N ILE A 58 14.55 -7.70 -10.64
CA ILE A 58 13.22 -8.23 -10.32
C ILE A 58 12.76 -9.22 -11.40
N ALA A 59 12.90 -8.87 -12.68
CA ALA A 59 12.51 -9.76 -13.78
C ALA A 59 13.30 -11.08 -13.73
N LYS A 60 14.60 -11.02 -13.44
CA LYS A 60 15.46 -12.20 -13.28
C LYS A 60 15.06 -13.05 -12.07
N GLU A 61 14.84 -12.44 -10.90
CA GLU A 61 14.41 -13.14 -9.68
C GLU A 61 13.06 -13.84 -9.87
N ARG A 62 12.20 -13.31 -10.74
CA ARG A 62 10.89 -13.88 -11.08
C ARG A 62 10.90 -14.79 -12.30
N SER A 63 12.07 -15.09 -12.87
CA SER A 63 12.19 -15.88 -14.09
C SER A 63 11.34 -15.35 -15.25
N ILE A 64 11.06 -14.04 -15.27
CA ILE A 64 10.32 -13.39 -16.36
C ILE A 64 11.32 -13.22 -17.50
N PRO A 65 11.14 -13.93 -18.63
CA PRO A 65 12.06 -13.81 -19.74
C PRO A 65 11.97 -12.40 -20.31
N ALA A 66 13.11 -11.87 -20.76
CA ALA A 66 13.20 -10.53 -21.32
C ALA A 66 12.16 -10.30 -22.45
N ALA A 67 11.84 -11.33 -23.22
CA ALA A 67 10.84 -11.29 -24.28
C ALA A 67 9.38 -11.14 -23.79
N ALA A 68 9.07 -11.48 -22.54
CA ALA A 68 7.75 -11.31 -21.94
C ALA A 68 7.51 -9.88 -21.42
N LEU A 69 8.56 -9.04 -21.35
CA LEU A 69 8.40 -7.62 -21.04
C LEU A 69 7.95 -6.88 -22.30
N ASN A 70 6.66 -6.64 -22.41
CA ASN A 70 6.08 -5.96 -23.56
C ASN A 70 6.25 -4.43 -23.46
N ALA A 71 6.22 -3.77 -24.62
CA ALA A 71 6.19 -2.32 -24.68
C ALA A 71 4.87 -1.77 -24.11
N LEU A 72 4.97 -0.77 -23.25
CA LEU A 72 3.82 -0.03 -22.76
C LEU A 72 3.31 0.94 -23.85
N PRO A 73 2.00 1.26 -23.86
CA PRO A 73 1.46 2.31 -24.70
C PRO A 73 2.23 3.62 -24.53
N PHE A 74 2.47 4.36 -25.61
CA PHE A 74 3.33 5.55 -25.59
C PHE A 74 3.00 6.55 -24.46
N GLY A 75 1.72 6.83 -24.25
CA GLY A 75 1.30 7.75 -23.18
C GLY A 75 1.56 7.22 -21.77
N ASP A 76 1.46 5.90 -21.55
CA ASP A 76 1.80 5.27 -20.27
C ASP A 76 3.31 5.28 -20.08
N SER A 77 4.07 4.97 -21.13
CA SER A 77 5.53 5.07 -21.13
C SER A 77 6.00 6.47 -20.75
N MET A 78 5.44 7.51 -21.37
CA MET A 78 5.83 8.90 -21.10
C MET A 78 5.57 9.29 -19.65
N ARG A 79 4.35 9.07 -19.14
CA ARG A 79 4.01 9.37 -17.74
C ARG A 79 4.87 8.60 -16.75
N THR A 80 5.14 7.33 -17.03
CA THR A 80 5.96 6.49 -16.14
C THR A 80 7.40 6.98 -16.12
N ILE A 81 7.99 7.27 -17.28
CA ILE A 81 9.36 7.80 -17.37
C ILE A 81 9.47 9.15 -16.68
N GLU A 82 8.53 10.06 -16.92
CA GLU A 82 8.51 11.38 -16.29
C GLU A 82 8.44 11.28 -14.78
N GLY A 83 7.57 10.44 -14.22
CA GLY A 83 7.47 10.20 -12.78
C GLY A 83 8.71 9.53 -12.22
N ALA A 84 9.05 8.34 -12.72
CA ALA A 84 10.14 7.50 -12.24
C ALA A 84 11.51 8.21 -12.30
N SER A 85 11.75 9.04 -13.32
CA SER A 85 13.01 9.77 -13.45
C SER A 85 13.23 10.86 -12.39
N GLN A 86 12.17 11.31 -11.71
CA GLN A 86 12.25 12.30 -10.65
C GLN A 86 12.44 11.67 -9.27
N GLU A 87 12.33 10.35 -9.16
CA GLU A 87 12.46 9.62 -7.91
C GLU A 87 13.93 9.41 -7.54
N ASP A 88 14.34 9.86 -6.36
CA ASP A 88 15.69 9.70 -5.82
C ASP A 88 15.78 8.74 -4.64
N GLU A 89 14.66 8.44 -3.98
CA GLU A 89 14.62 7.53 -2.83
C GLU A 89 14.66 6.06 -3.29
N ASP A 90 15.68 5.31 -2.85
CA ASP A 90 15.93 3.94 -3.34
C ASP A 90 14.76 2.97 -3.03
N ASP A 91 14.13 3.13 -1.86
CA ASP A 91 12.96 2.35 -1.44
C ASP A 91 11.75 2.62 -2.35
N VAL A 92 11.58 3.85 -2.85
CA VAL A 92 10.47 4.23 -3.74
C VAL A 92 10.79 3.81 -5.19
N GLN A 93 12.05 3.94 -5.63
CA GLN A 93 12.53 3.39 -6.91
C GLN A 93 12.28 1.89 -7.04
N GLU A 94 12.37 1.14 -5.94
CA GLU A 94 12.02 -0.28 -5.89
C GLU A 94 10.55 -0.51 -6.21
N VAL A 95 9.65 0.32 -5.68
CA VAL A 95 8.21 0.24 -5.96
C VAL A 95 7.90 0.60 -7.41
N TRP A 96 8.56 1.61 -7.97
CA TRP A 96 8.51 1.93 -9.40
C TRP A 96 8.92 0.73 -10.27
N ALA A 97 10.04 0.09 -9.93
CA ALA A 97 10.52 -1.06 -10.68
C ALA A 97 9.52 -2.24 -10.64
N ARG A 98 8.91 -2.52 -9.47
CA ARG A 98 7.86 -3.55 -9.35
C ARG A 98 6.64 -3.22 -10.21
N LEU A 99 6.17 -1.96 -10.20
CA LEU A 99 5.07 -1.51 -11.05
C LEU A 99 5.39 -1.72 -12.54
N ILE A 100 6.58 -1.31 -12.97
CA ILE A 100 7.04 -1.42 -14.36
C ILE A 100 7.07 -2.88 -14.80
N VAL A 101 7.68 -3.76 -14.01
CA VAL A 101 7.76 -5.20 -14.33
C VAL A 101 6.36 -5.80 -14.45
N LYS A 102 5.47 -5.56 -13.46
CA LYS A 102 4.12 -6.13 -13.48
C LYS A 102 3.28 -5.60 -14.65
N ALA A 103 3.40 -4.31 -14.95
CA ALA A 103 2.70 -3.70 -16.08
C ALA A 103 3.19 -4.27 -17.42
N ALA A 104 4.51 -4.35 -17.62
CA ALA A 104 5.10 -4.84 -18.85
C ALA A 104 4.91 -6.34 -19.08
N ALA A 105 4.89 -7.14 -18.01
CA ALA A 105 4.67 -8.59 -18.07
C ALA A 105 3.19 -8.99 -18.20
N SER A 106 2.26 -8.04 -18.13
CA SER A 106 0.83 -8.32 -18.28
C SER A 106 0.46 -8.66 -19.73
N GLU A 107 -0.56 -9.50 -19.92
CA GLU A 107 -1.16 -9.78 -21.23
C GLU A 107 -1.66 -8.51 -21.94
N THR A 108 -2.10 -7.52 -21.15
CA THR A 108 -2.51 -6.20 -21.66
C THR A 108 -1.64 -5.12 -21.02
N PRO A 109 -0.44 -4.85 -21.57
CA PRO A 109 0.51 -3.93 -20.96
C PRO A 109 -0.10 -2.54 -20.80
N LYS A 110 -0.21 -2.10 -19.55
CA LYS A 110 -0.75 -0.79 -19.18
C LYS A 110 -0.31 -0.40 -17.79
N VAL A 111 -0.20 0.89 -17.55
CA VAL A 111 0.02 1.44 -16.20
C VAL A 111 -1.17 2.29 -15.82
N ASN A 112 -1.82 1.98 -14.69
CA ASN A 112 -2.89 2.82 -14.18
C ASN A 112 -2.32 4.19 -13.79
N LYS A 113 -2.86 5.27 -14.35
CA LYS A 113 -2.46 6.65 -14.05
C LYS A 113 -2.50 6.95 -12.56
N LEU A 114 -3.49 6.42 -11.84
CA LEU A 114 -3.59 6.59 -10.40
C LEU A 114 -2.38 6.00 -9.66
N HIS A 115 -1.82 4.87 -10.11
CA HIS A 115 -0.65 4.28 -9.46
C HIS A 115 0.62 5.11 -9.66
N ILE A 116 0.74 5.79 -10.81
CA ILE A 116 1.83 6.74 -11.10
C ILE A 116 1.71 7.94 -10.15
N GLU A 117 0.52 8.53 -10.04
CA GLU A 117 0.25 9.68 -9.17
C GLU A 117 0.49 9.36 -7.69
N LEU A 118 0.09 8.15 -7.25
CA LEU A 118 0.37 7.66 -5.92
C LEU A 118 1.87 7.58 -5.68
N LEU A 119 2.63 6.89 -6.55
CA LEU A 119 4.08 6.73 -6.41
C LEU A 119 4.83 8.06 -6.33
N GLN A 120 4.45 9.04 -7.16
CA GLN A 120 5.03 10.38 -7.12
C GLN A 120 4.78 11.12 -5.81
N SER A 121 3.84 10.65 -5.00
CA SER A 121 3.47 11.24 -3.71
C SER A 121 3.94 10.43 -2.51
N LEU A 122 4.65 9.31 -2.71
CA LEU A 122 5.11 8.45 -1.61
C LEU A 122 6.53 8.80 -1.16
N SER A 123 6.75 8.63 0.13
CA SER A 123 8.06 8.58 0.78
C SER A 123 8.46 7.14 1.14
N PRO A 124 9.72 6.88 1.55
CA PRO A 124 10.14 5.58 2.07
C PRO A 124 9.31 5.10 3.28
N ALA A 125 8.86 6.01 4.14
CA ALA A 125 8.00 5.66 5.26
C ALA A 125 6.64 5.16 4.76
N ASP A 126 6.06 5.84 3.76
CA ASP A 126 4.78 5.46 3.18
C ASP A 126 4.81 4.05 2.59
N THR A 127 5.85 3.71 1.83
CA THR A 127 6.02 2.38 1.25
C THR A 127 6.15 1.32 2.34
N ALA A 128 6.91 1.60 3.40
CA ALA A 128 7.08 0.69 4.53
C ALA A 128 5.76 0.42 5.28
N LEU A 129 4.94 1.45 5.53
CA LEU A 129 3.64 1.25 6.18
C LEU A 129 2.68 0.47 5.27
N LEU A 130 2.61 0.82 3.98
CA LEU A 130 1.76 0.08 3.04
C LEU A 130 2.14 -1.41 2.95
N GLU A 131 3.44 -1.73 2.92
CA GLU A 131 3.93 -3.11 2.94
C GLU A 131 3.65 -3.83 4.27
N LEU A 132 3.62 -3.10 5.38
CA LEU A 132 3.23 -3.65 6.68
C LEU A 132 1.73 -3.95 6.74
N LEU A 133 0.89 -3.14 6.10
CA LEU A 133 -0.57 -3.29 6.09
C LEU A 133 -1.08 -4.30 5.04
N TYR A 134 -0.34 -4.52 3.95
CA TYR A 134 -0.78 -5.38 2.84
C TYR A 134 -0.99 -6.86 3.18
N PRO A 135 -0.25 -7.47 4.13
CA PRO A 135 -0.69 -8.69 4.80
C PRO A 135 -1.95 -8.37 5.64
N SER A 136 -3.10 -8.26 4.96
CA SER A 136 -4.33 -7.77 5.57
C SER A 136 -4.68 -8.60 6.79
N VAL A 137 -4.90 -7.92 7.93
CA VAL A 137 -5.52 -8.49 9.12
C VAL A 137 -7.02 -8.70 8.88
N VAL A 138 -7.61 -7.84 8.05
CA VAL A 138 -9.05 -7.83 7.76
C VAL A 138 -9.38 -9.07 6.93
N GLY A 139 -10.05 -10.04 7.55
CA GLY A 139 -10.44 -11.31 6.93
C GLY A 139 -9.58 -12.49 7.34
N ARG A 140 -8.51 -12.30 8.14
CA ARG A 140 -7.76 -13.43 8.71
C ARG A 140 -8.55 -14.01 9.88
N GLU A 141 -8.94 -15.28 9.77
CA GLU A 141 -9.57 -16.00 10.87
C GLU A 141 -8.49 -16.59 11.77
N PHE A 142 -8.58 -16.28 13.06
CA PHE A 142 -7.76 -16.89 14.10
C PHE A 142 -8.59 -17.96 14.82
N THR A 143 -8.05 -19.17 14.87
CA THR A 143 -8.67 -20.31 15.54
C THR A 143 -8.20 -20.47 16.97
N THR A 144 -6.97 -20.07 17.28
CA THR A 144 -6.36 -20.25 18.60
C THR A 144 -5.65 -18.99 19.10
N GLN A 145 -5.50 -18.88 20.43
CA GLN A 145 -4.73 -17.79 21.05
C GLN A 145 -3.26 -17.82 20.64
N ALA A 146 -2.68 -19.01 20.46
CA ALA A 146 -1.30 -19.18 20.01
C ALA A 146 -1.06 -18.60 18.60
N GLU A 147 -2.04 -18.73 17.68
CA GLU A 147 -1.96 -18.10 16.36
C GLU A 147 -1.97 -16.57 16.45
N ILE A 148 -2.76 -16.01 17.37
CA ILE A 148 -2.84 -14.55 17.59
C ILE A 148 -1.50 -14.04 18.14
N GLU A 149 -0.92 -14.74 19.11
CA GLU A 149 0.38 -14.40 19.69
C GLU A 149 1.51 -14.50 18.66
N ALA A 150 1.52 -15.56 17.86
CA ALA A 150 2.48 -15.73 16.77
C ALA A 150 2.37 -14.60 15.74
N PHE A 151 1.15 -14.24 15.35
CA PHE A 151 0.90 -13.14 14.41
C PHE A 151 1.32 -11.78 14.99
N ASN A 152 0.99 -11.50 16.25
CA ASN A 152 1.44 -10.29 16.93
C ASN A 152 2.97 -10.21 16.99
N GLY A 153 3.66 -11.33 17.26
CA GLY A 153 5.12 -11.41 17.26
C GLY A 153 5.72 -11.15 15.88
N GLU A 154 5.20 -11.81 14.85
CA GLU A 154 5.62 -11.64 13.46
C GLU A 154 5.49 -10.17 13.01
N MET A 155 4.30 -9.59 13.21
CA MET A 155 4.00 -8.23 12.75
C MET A 155 4.77 -7.17 13.53
N ASN A 156 4.99 -7.36 14.83
CA ASN A 156 5.86 -6.45 15.59
C ASN A 156 7.31 -6.53 15.12
N SER A 157 7.84 -7.74 14.88
CA SER A 157 9.20 -7.91 14.34
C SER A 157 9.37 -7.24 12.96
N LYS A 158 8.37 -7.41 12.09
CA LYS A 158 8.33 -6.72 10.80
C LYS A 158 8.28 -5.19 10.99
N ALA A 159 7.39 -4.70 11.86
CA ALA A 159 7.28 -3.27 12.14
C ALA A 159 8.59 -2.67 12.67
N GLU A 160 9.30 -3.35 13.58
CA GLU A 160 10.61 -2.90 14.10
C GLU A 160 11.64 -2.71 12.99
N THR A 161 11.69 -3.65 12.04
CA THR A 161 12.71 -3.66 10.99
C THR A 161 12.38 -2.74 9.80
N THR A 162 11.10 -2.56 9.47
CA THR A 162 10.70 -1.82 8.25
C THR A 162 10.15 -0.43 8.53
N TRP A 163 9.37 -0.25 9.59
CA TRP A 163 8.60 0.97 9.84
C TRP A 163 9.12 1.77 11.03
N ARG A 164 9.44 1.12 12.14
CA ARG A 164 9.89 1.80 13.37
C ARG A 164 11.34 2.27 13.30
N LYS A 165 12.06 1.93 12.21
CA LYS A 165 13.35 2.54 11.83
C LYS A 165 13.24 4.05 11.55
N PHE A 166 12.06 4.52 11.14
CA PHE A 166 11.79 5.94 10.89
C PHE A 166 11.45 6.68 12.19
N SER A 167 11.73 7.98 12.23
CA SER A 167 11.42 8.83 13.38
C SER A 167 9.90 8.88 13.65
N GLU A 168 9.51 9.20 14.88
CA GLU A 168 8.08 9.35 15.21
C GLU A 168 7.39 10.43 14.35
N GLU A 169 8.10 11.51 14.06
CA GLU A 169 7.62 12.60 13.19
C GLU A 169 7.40 12.12 11.75
N ASP A 170 8.39 11.43 11.15
CA ASP A 170 8.26 10.89 9.79
C ASP A 170 7.11 9.89 9.68
N ARG A 171 6.95 9.04 10.70
CA ARG A 171 5.84 8.09 10.78
C ARG A 171 4.50 8.80 10.87
N ALA A 172 4.39 9.85 11.68
CA ALA A 172 3.17 10.64 11.79
C ALA A 172 2.83 11.35 10.46
N VAL A 173 3.82 11.94 9.79
CA VAL A 173 3.65 12.55 8.46
C VAL A 173 3.20 11.52 7.44
N SER A 174 3.81 10.33 7.44
CA SER A 174 3.46 9.25 6.53
C SER A 174 2.01 8.76 6.72
N VAL A 175 1.55 8.57 7.97
CA VAL A 175 0.14 8.24 8.23
C VAL A 175 -0.79 9.31 7.66
N GLN A 176 -0.49 10.59 7.86
CA GLN A 176 -1.29 11.69 7.31
C GLN A 176 -1.27 11.72 5.78
N ASN A 177 -0.11 11.49 5.16
CA ASN A 177 0.01 11.44 3.70
C ASN A 177 -0.81 10.30 3.11
N LEU A 178 -0.73 9.10 3.67
CA LEU A 178 -1.48 7.94 3.21
C LEU A 178 -2.99 8.07 3.44
N LEU A 179 -3.43 8.74 4.51
CA LEU A 179 -4.82 9.12 4.72
C LEU A 179 -5.29 10.12 3.66
N ARG A 180 -4.49 11.14 3.37
CA ARG A 180 -4.75 12.16 2.32
C ARG A 180 -4.88 11.51 0.94
N LEU A 181 -3.99 10.57 0.61
CA LEU A 181 -4.02 9.80 -0.63
C LEU A 181 -5.14 8.75 -0.67
N ARG A 182 -5.90 8.60 0.43
CA ARG A 182 -6.93 7.58 0.61
C ARG A 182 -6.41 6.17 0.42
N CYS A 183 -5.12 5.92 0.66
CA CYS A 183 -4.55 4.57 0.61
C CYS A 183 -4.86 3.77 1.87
N ILE A 184 -4.95 4.46 3.02
CA ILE A 184 -5.30 3.85 4.31
C ILE A 184 -6.50 4.54 4.94
N THR A 185 -7.12 3.86 5.89
CA THR A 185 -8.09 4.43 6.84
C THR A 185 -7.85 3.85 8.22
N SER A 186 -8.25 4.57 9.27
CA SER A 186 -8.28 4.00 10.62
C SER A 186 -9.34 2.91 10.72
N ILE A 187 -9.05 1.84 11.46
CA ILE A 187 -10.04 0.83 11.82
C ILE A 187 -11.04 1.50 12.78
N PRO A 188 -12.34 1.54 12.48
CA PRO A 188 -13.31 2.10 13.40
C PRO A 188 -13.27 1.30 14.70
N ARG A 189 -13.10 1.99 15.83
CA ARG A 189 -13.27 1.37 17.14
C ARG A 189 -14.69 0.80 17.18
N THR A 190 -14.80 -0.48 17.52
CA THR A 190 -15.99 -1.32 17.35
C THR A 190 -17.29 -0.56 17.65
N PHE A 191 -18.09 -0.35 16.61
CA PHE A 191 -19.46 0.13 16.74
C PHE A 191 -20.37 -1.08 17.06
N MET A 192 -20.64 -1.31 18.35
CA MET A 192 -21.55 -2.39 18.77
C MET A 192 -23.00 -1.90 18.71
N ALA A 193 -23.60 -2.01 17.53
CA ALA A 193 -25.05 -1.87 17.37
C ALA A 193 -25.80 -3.13 17.83
N ASP A 194 -25.12 -4.28 17.79
CA ASP A 194 -25.61 -5.50 18.38
C ASP A 194 -25.80 -5.24 19.88
N HIS A 195 -26.97 -5.63 20.38
CA HIS A 195 -27.43 -5.43 21.75
C HIS A 195 -28.04 -4.05 22.10
N VAL A 196 -28.09 -3.08 21.18
CA VAL A 196 -28.92 -1.87 21.39
C VAL A 196 -30.40 -2.23 21.47
N LEU A 197 -30.82 -3.22 20.67
CA LEU A 197 -32.17 -3.75 20.68
C LEU A 197 -32.27 -4.97 21.60
N GLN A 198 -33.17 -4.89 22.58
CA GLN A 198 -33.61 -6.02 23.39
C GLN A 198 -34.92 -6.56 22.83
N GLN A 199 -34.90 -7.81 22.36
CA GLN A 199 -36.11 -8.49 21.91
C GLN A 199 -37.02 -8.80 23.10
N ILE A 200 -38.30 -8.48 22.96
CA ILE A 200 -39.36 -8.79 23.91
C ILE A 200 -40.29 -9.78 23.24
N ARG A 201 -40.30 -11.00 23.77
CA ARG A 201 -41.28 -12.02 23.42
C ARG A 201 -42.16 -12.33 24.61
N ASN A 202 -43.42 -11.93 24.52
CA ASN A 202 -44.44 -12.36 25.45
C ASN A 202 -45.51 -13.18 24.72
N ARG A 203 -45.38 -14.50 24.78
CA ARG A 203 -46.30 -15.45 24.12
C ARG A 203 -47.72 -15.42 24.69
N GLN A 204 -47.89 -15.00 25.95
CA GLN A 204 -49.21 -14.92 26.60
C GLN A 204 -49.97 -13.64 26.19
N LEU A 205 -49.24 -12.55 25.93
CA LEU A 205 -49.81 -11.27 25.50
C LEU A 205 -49.81 -11.06 23.98
N GLY A 206 -49.24 -11.99 23.20
CA GLY A 206 -49.12 -11.87 21.75
C GLY A 206 -48.18 -10.75 21.29
N VAL A 207 -47.28 -10.30 22.16
CA VAL A 207 -46.35 -9.19 21.88
C VAL A 207 -45.01 -9.78 21.42
N ASP A 208 -44.64 -9.45 20.18
CA ASP A 208 -43.29 -9.64 19.62
C ASP A 208 -42.80 -8.23 19.24
N GLY A 209 -41.70 -7.76 19.83
CA GLY A 209 -41.20 -6.40 19.60
C GLY A 209 -39.76 -6.20 20.10
N ALA A 210 -39.17 -5.06 19.80
CA ALA A 210 -37.83 -4.69 20.25
C ALA A 210 -37.86 -3.38 21.03
N LEU A 211 -37.25 -3.36 22.21
CA LEU A 211 -36.98 -2.12 22.95
C LEU A 211 -35.53 -1.69 22.77
N VAL A 212 -35.31 -0.40 22.77
CA VAL A 212 -33.97 0.18 22.81
C VAL A 212 -33.50 0.22 24.25
N ASP A 213 -32.34 -0.36 24.55
CA ASP A 213 -31.63 -0.13 25.80
C ASP A 213 -31.06 1.30 25.78
N PRO A 214 -31.54 2.23 26.64
CA PRO A 214 -31.16 3.63 26.55
C PRO A 214 -29.65 3.87 26.76
N ARG A 215 -29.01 3.08 27.64
CA ARG A 215 -27.58 3.24 27.95
C ARG A 215 -26.71 2.77 26.81
N ARG A 216 -27.09 1.66 26.18
CA ARG A 216 -26.37 1.14 25.00
C ARG A 216 -26.56 2.06 23.81
N PHE A 217 -27.74 2.64 23.64
CA PHE A 217 -28.01 3.63 22.61
C PHE A 217 -27.21 4.92 22.79
N GLU A 218 -27.13 5.46 24.02
CA GLU A 218 -26.31 6.63 24.32
C GLU A 218 -24.83 6.38 24.03
N LYS A 219 -24.28 5.23 24.45
CA LYS A 219 -22.91 4.83 24.12
C LYS A 219 -22.69 4.77 22.61
N MET A 220 -23.61 4.13 21.89
CA MET A 220 -23.58 4.01 20.44
C MET A 220 -23.52 5.39 19.74
N LEU A 221 -24.31 6.36 20.22
CA LEU A 221 -24.26 7.73 19.70
C LEU A 221 -22.91 8.41 19.99
N GLY A 222 -22.36 8.23 21.18
CA GLY A 222 -21.03 8.71 21.53
C GLY A 222 -19.93 8.15 20.63
N ASP A 223 -19.96 6.84 20.36
CA ASP A 223 -19.02 6.16 19.48
C ASP A 223 -19.12 6.69 18.02
N LEU A 224 -20.34 6.97 17.52
CA LEU A 224 -20.54 7.58 16.19
C LEU A 224 -20.00 9.01 16.12
N VAL A 225 -20.27 9.83 17.14
CA VAL A 225 -19.77 11.21 17.19
C VAL A 225 -18.24 11.22 17.21
N ALA A 226 -17.63 10.34 18.02
CA ALA A 226 -16.17 10.17 18.04
C ALA A 226 -15.63 9.75 16.66
N LEU A 227 -16.27 8.79 15.99
CA LEU A 227 -15.89 8.36 14.65
C LEU A 227 -15.97 9.51 13.63
N ILE A 228 -17.03 10.33 13.69
CA ILE A 228 -17.19 11.51 12.82
C ILE A 228 -16.06 12.52 13.08
N HIS A 229 -15.79 12.85 14.35
CA HIS A 229 -14.71 13.78 14.69
C HIS A 229 -13.34 13.25 14.24
N GLN A 230 -13.04 11.98 14.47
CA GLN A 230 -11.82 11.33 14.00
C GLN A 230 -11.71 11.36 12.48
N SER A 231 -12.78 11.00 11.77
CA SER A 231 -12.83 10.99 10.30
C SER A 231 -12.72 12.39 9.69
N SER A 232 -13.16 13.42 10.41
CA SER A 232 -13.01 14.83 10.02
C SER A 232 -11.64 15.44 10.34
N GLY A 233 -10.80 14.73 11.10
CA GLY A 233 -9.55 15.27 11.64
C GLY A 233 -9.72 16.22 12.84
N ALA A 234 -10.95 16.43 13.33
CA ALA A 234 -11.22 17.24 14.51
C ALA A 234 -10.81 16.57 15.83
N MET A 235 -10.52 15.27 15.80
CA MET A 235 -10.02 14.48 16.93
C MET A 235 -8.94 13.53 16.47
N SER A 236 -7.86 13.41 17.23
CA SER A 236 -6.80 12.43 16.94
C SER A 236 -7.32 11.00 17.09
N TYR A 237 -6.92 10.13 16.16
CA TYR A 237 -7.14 8.70 16.28
C TYR A 237 -6.02 8.10 17.14
N ASP A 238 -6.38 7.55 18.29
CA ASP A 238 -5.43 6.85 19.16
C ASP A 238 -5.15 5.46 18.58
N ALA A 239 -4.03 5.32 17.87
CA ALA A 239 -3.57 4.06 17.28
C ALA A 239 -2.87 3.13 18.30
N THR A 240 -2.75 3.50 19.57
CA THR A 240 -2.04 2.67 20.56
C THR A 240 -2.94 1.60 21.18
N LYS A 241 -4.27 1.78 21.12
CA LYS A 241 -5.19 0.79 21.71
C LYS A 241 -5.21 -0.49 20.88
N PRO A 242 -5.25 -1.68 21.53
CA PRO A 242 -5.35 -2.95 20.83
C PRO A 242 -6.57 -3.03 19.92
N VAL A 243 -6.46 -3.76 18.81
CA VAL A 243 -7.60 -4.05 17.92
C VAL A 243 -8.28 -5.32 18.42
N PRO A 244 -9.54 -5.28 18.87
CA PRO A 244 -10.23 -6.48 19.31
C PRO A 244 -10.55 -7.38 18.11
N LEU A 245 -10.21 -8.67 18.24
CA LEU A 245 -10.62 -9.70 17.28
C LEU A 245 -11.98 -10.25 17.70
N MET A 246 -12.96 -10.11 16.81
CA MET A 246 -14.33 -10.54 17.05
C MET A 246 -14.69 -11.74 16.18
N ARG A 247 -15.21 -12.80 16.80
CA ARG A 247 -15.81 -13.94 16.09
C ARG A 247 -17.32 -13.75 16.05
N LYS A 248 -17.90 -13.65 14.84
CA LYS A 248 -19.36 -13.63 14.67
C LYS A 248 -19.92 -15.03 14.90
N SER A 249 -20.96 -15.11 15.72
CA SER A 249 -21.73 -16.34 15.95
C SER A 249 -23.23 -16.04 15.83
N TRP A 250 -24.06 -17.08 15.83
CA TRP A 250 -25.53 -16.92 15.86
C TRP A 250 -25.98 -16.10 17.08
N PHE A 251 -25.24 -16.14 18.19
CA PHE A 251 -25.58 -15.46 19.44
C PHE A 251 -24.99 -14.04 19.56
N GLY A 252 -24.35 -13.53 18.50
CA GLY A 252 -23.67 -12.24 18.50
C GLY A 252 -22.16 -12.36 18.27
N ALA A 253 -21.48 -11.22 18.30
CA ALA A 253 -20.03 -11.16 18.17
C ALA A 253 -19.36 -11.36 19.55
N THR A 254 -18.44 -12.32 19.65
CA THR A 254 -17.64 -12.57 20.85
C THR A 254 -16.20 -12.19 20.60
N GLN A 255 -15.59 -11.44 21.52
CA GLN A 255 -14.16 -11.15 21.46
C GLN A 255 -13.35 -12.44 21.72
N VAL A 256 -12.42 -12.75 20.81
CA VAL A 256 -11.59 -13.97 20.87
C VAL A 256 -10.10 -13.68 21.11
N GLY A 257 -9.70 -12.41 21.07
CA GLY A 257 -8.34 -11.95 21.36
C GLY A 257 -8.12 -10.51 20.89
N GLU A 258 -6.87 -10.09 20.82
CA GLU A 258 -6.50 -8.71 20.46
C GLU A 258 -5.21 -8.66 19.63
N ILE A 259 -5.16 -7.74 18.67
CA ILE A 259 -3.94 -7.37 17.95
C ILE A 259 -3.28 -6.19 18.68
N THR A 260 -2.03 -6.37 19.08
CA THR A 260 -1.27 -5.39 19.89
C THR A 260 -0.19 -4.69 19.07
N VAL A 261 -0.39 -4.58 17.76
CA VAL A 261 0.51 -3.89 16.83
C VAL A 261 -0.15 -2.56 16.45
N PRO A 262 0.35 -1.41 16.96
CA PRO A 262 -0.29 -0.11 16.77
C PRO A 262 -0.60 0.23 15.31
N GLU A 263 0.31 -0.11 14.40
CA GLU A 263 0.20 0.16 12.97
C GLU A 263 -1.02 -0.53 12.34
N LEU A 264 -1.39 -1.70 12.86
CA LEU A 264 -2.55 -2.48 12.40
C LEU A 264 -3.89 -1.91 12.90
N ASN A 265 -3.87 -0.77 13.61
CA ASN A 265 -5.06 0.05 13.82
C ASN A 265 -5.45 0.88 12.58
N HIS A 266 -4.69 0.76 11.49
CA HIS A 266 -5.06 1.21 10.16
C HIS A 266 -5.26 0.01 9.24
N MET A 267 -6.06 0.18 8.19
CA MET A 267 -6.28 -0.80 7.14
C MET A 267 -6.15 -0.14 5.77
N LEU A 268 -5.82 -0.94 4.75
CA LEU A 268 -5.85 -0.48 3.37
C LEU A 268 -7.30 -0.18 2.96
N THR A 269 -7.49 0.88 2.18
CA THR A 269 -8.74 1.12 1.46
C THR A 269 -8.74 0.33 0.14
N PRO A 270 -9.85 0.31 -0.64
CA PRO A 270 -9.82 -0.27 -1.98
C PRO A 270 -8.76 0.34 -2.91
N ILE A 271 -8.42 1.62 -2.75
CA ILE A 271 -7.36 2.29 -3.52
C ILE A 271 -5.99 1.76 -3.09
N GLY A 272 -5.74 1.69 -1.78
CA GLY A 272 -4.49 1.16 -1.23
C GLY A 272 -4.28 -0.32 -1.58
N GLU A 273 -5.33 -1.14 -1.48
CA GLU A 273 -5.27 -2.55 -1.88
C GLU A 273 -4.99 -2.72 -3.37
N ALA A 274 -5.67 -1.97 -4.25
CA ALA A 274 -5.46 -2.04 -5.68
C ALA A 274 -4.03 -1.60 -6.06
N PHE A 275 -3.52 -0.56 -5.41
CA PHE A 275 -2.15 -0.11 -5.58
C PHE A 275 -1.15 -1.17 -5.12
N MET A 276 -1.29 -1.70 -3.91
CA MET A 276 -0.41 -2.75 -3.40
C MET A 276 -0.46 -4.01 -4.25
N LYS A 277 -1.65 -4.44 -4.71
CA LYS A 277 -1.78 -5.50 -5.71
C LYS A 277 -1.01 -5.21 -6.99
N ALA A 278 -0.89 -3.96 -7.42
CA ALA A 278 -0.16 -3.60 -8.63
C ALA A 278 1.36 -3.48 -8.45
N VAL A 279 1.85 -3.37 -7.21
CA VAL A 279 3.29 -3.18 -6.92
C VAL A 279 3.89 -4.28 -6.04
N THR A 280 3.09 -5.18 -5.48
CA THR A 280 3.55 -6.35 -4.76
C THR A 280 3.66 -7.52 -5.73
N LEU A 281 4.81 -8.20 -5.67
CA LEU A 281 5.04 -9.43 -6.40
C LEU A 281 4.73 -10.57 -5.42
N GLU A 282 3.59 -11.24 -5.57
CA GLU A 282 3.26 -12.41 -4.76
C GLU A 282 4.29 -13.52 -5.02
N PRO A 283 4.79 -14.24 -4.02
CA PRO A 283 5.67 -15.39 -4.26
C PRO A 283 5.00 -16.36 -5.25
N ASN A 284 5.78 -16.98 -6.14
CA ASN A 284 5.24 -17.95 -7.09
C ASN A 284 4.46 -19.02 -6.31
N LEU A 285 3.19 -19.22 -6.65
CA LEU A 285 2.30 -20.21 -6.06
C LEU A 285 2.69 -21.66 -6.44
N GLU A 286 3.98 -21.95 -6.66
CA GLU A 286 4.47 -23.26 -7.09
C GLU A 286 5.06 -24.12 -5.96
N ASP A 287 5.01 -23.67 -4.70
CA ASP A 287 5.34 -24.51 -3.54
C ASP A 287 4.10 -24.67 -2.64
N ASN A 288 3.17 -25.53 -3.05
CA ASN A 288 2.23 -26.27 -2.19
C ASN A 288 1.68 -27.50 -2.93
#